data_AF-A0A920ANS4-F1
#
_entry.id   AF-A0A920ANS4-F1
#
_cell.length_a   1.000
_cell.length_b   1.000
_cell.length_c   1.000
_cell.angle_alpha   90.00
_cell.angle_beta   90.00
_cell.angle_gamma   90.00
#
_symmetry.space_group_name_H-M   'P 1'
#
loop_
_entity.id
_entity.type
_entity.pdbx_description
1 polymer ?
#
loop_
_entity_poly.entity_id
_entity_poly.type
_entity_poly.pdbx_seq_one_letter_code
_entity_poly.pdbx_strand_id
1 'polypeptide(L)'
;MFWSYYWRYQFINGQIELGTLAEFIIYINMLTWPVATVGWVTSIVQQAEASQKRINEFLGQEPEIISPKDGQKLQSYSIAFEDVSFSYDDGREEALKEVSFH
;
A
#
# COMPACT_ATOMS: atom_id res chain seq x y z
N MET A 1 23.11 28.87 -10.74
CA MET A 1 24.35 29.65 -10.96
C MET A 1 24.30 30.55 -12.20
N PHE A 2 23.65 30.16 -13.31
CA PHE A 2 23.55 31.03 -14.51
C PHE A 2 22.49 32.15 -14.44
N TRP A 3 21.37 31.90 -13.75
CA TRP A 3 20.26 32.86 -13.66
C TRP A 3 20.62 34.14 -12.88
N SER A 4 21.49 34.04 -11.87
CA SER A 4 21.97 35.21 -11.13
C SER A 4 22.83 36.15 -11.98
N TYR A 5 23.50 35.63 -13.01
CA TYR A 5 24.33 36.43 -13.91
C TYR A 5 23.47 37.25 -14.88
N TYR A 6 22.45 36.60 -15.45
CA TYR A 6 21.49 37.25 -16.34
C TYR A 6 20.70 38.36 -15.62
N TRP A 7 20.22 38.09 -14.40
CA TRP A 7 19.50 39.10 -13.62
C TRP A 7 20.39 40.25 -13.13
N ARG A 8 21.66 39.97 -12.78
CA ARG A 8 22.59 41.04 -12.42
C ARG A 8 22.89 41.96 -13.61
N TYR A 9 23.02 41.42 -14.82
CA TYR A 9 23.18 42.21 -16.04
C TYR A 9 21.96 43.12 -16.29
N GLN A 10 20.74 42.58 -16.18
CA GLN A 10 19.51 43.34 -16.39
C GLN A 10 19.28 44.42 -15.32
N PHE A 11 19.63 44.15 -14.06
CA PHE A 11 19.60 45.14 -12.97
C PHE A 11 20.59 46.29 -13.19
N ILE A 12 21.84 45.98 -13.56
CA ILE A 12 22.88 46.98 -13.85
C ILE A 12 22.49 47.85 -15.06
N ASN A 13 21.79 47.28 -16.04
CA ASN A 13 21.31 48.00 -17.22
C ASN A 13 20.00 48.77 -16.97
N GLY A 14 19.50 48.82 -15.72
CA GLY A 14 18.27 49.55 -15.36
C GLY A 14 16.98 48.94 -15.91
N GLN A 15 17.01 47.71 -16.43
CA GLN A 15 15.84 47.04 -17.01
C GLN A 15 14.93 46.40 -15.94
N ILE A 16 15.40 46.26 -14.70
CA ILE A 16 14.66 45.66 -13.58
C ILE A 16 14.98 46.44 -12.31
N GLU A 17 13.95 46.80 -11.54
CA GLU A 17 14.11 47.45 -10.25
C GLU A 17 14.51 46.47 -9.13
N LEU A 18 15.19 46.98 -8.10
CA LEU A 18 15.61 46.16 -6.95
C LEU A 18 14.42 45.54 -6.22
N GLY A 19 13.31 46.29 -6.11
CA GLY A 19 12.06 45.84 -5.48
C GLY A 19 11.47 44.62 -6.19
N THR A 20 11.37 44.68 -7.52
CA THR A 20 10.87 43.57 -8.35
C THR A 20 11.74 42.31 -8.20
N LEU A 21 13.07 42.47 -8.12
CA LEU A 21 13.98 41.34 -7.90
C LEU A 21 13.79 40.72 -6.50
N ALA A 22 13.62 41.55 -5.47
CA ALA A 22 13.37 41.09 -4.11
C ALA A 22 12.03 40.34 -3.99
N GLU A 23 10.96 40.88 -4.57
CA GLU A 23 9.63 40.24 -4.61
C GLU A 23 9.68 38.87 -5.30
N PHE A 24 10.37 38.78 -6.44
CA PHE A 24 10.54 37.53 -7.16
C PHE A 24 11.24 36.44 -6.32
N ILE A 25 12.32 36.80 -5.63
CA ILE A 25 13.06 35.88 -4.75
C ILE A 25 12.17 35.42 -3.57
N ILE A 26 11.38 36.33 -2.99
CA ILE A 26 10.45 36.02 -1.91
C ILE A 26 9.40 35.01 -2.40
N TYR A 27 8.82 35.20 -3.58
CA TYR A 27 7.83 34.28 -4.13
C TYR A 27 8.39 32.89 -4.46
N ILE A 28 9.61 32.78 -4.99
CA ILE A 28 10.27 31.47 -5.18
C ILE A 28 10.46 30.76 -3.83
N ASN A 29 10.96 31.46 -2.82
CA ASN A 29 11.18 30.87 -1.50
C ASN A 29 9.87 30.42 -0.87
N MET A 30 8.80 31.19 -1.07
CA MET A 30 7.46 30.85 -0.56
C MET A 30 6.88 29.61 -1.25
N LEU A 31 7.19 29.36 -2.53
CA LEU A 31 6.66 28.22 -3.29
C LEU A 31 7.51 26.95 -3.22
N THR A 32 8.79 27.07 -2.86
CA THR A 32 9.71 25.92 -2.79
C THR A 32 9.17 24.79 -1.90
N TRP A 33 8.73 25.13 -0.68
CA TRP A 33 8.19 24.13 0.26
C TRP A 33 6.80 23.63 -0.11
N PRO A 34 5.80 24.49 -0.46
CA PRO A 34 4.49 24.03 -0.92
C PRO A 34 4.55 23.04 -2.09
N VAL A 35 5.39 23.29 -3.10
CA VAL A 35 5.54 22.39 -4.25
C VAL A 35 6.11 21.03 -3.82
N ALA A 36 7.13 21.02 -2.95
CA ALA A 36 7.70 19.79 -2.42
C ALA A 36 6.68 18.99 -1.57
N THR A 37 5.92 19.68 -0.73
CA THR A 37 4.90 19.07 0.14
C THR A 37 3.81 18.37 -0.66
N VAL A 38 3.37 18.92 -1.79
CA VAL A 38 2.37 18.25 -2.66
C VAL A 38 2.86 16.86 -3.09
N GLY A 39 4.11 16.76 -3.55
CA GLY A 39 4.68 15.46 -3.97
C GLY A 39 4.77 14.45 -2.83
N TRP A 40 5.15 14.89 -1.63
CA TRP A 40 5.20 14.04 -0.44
C TRP A 40 3.81 13.57 0.00
N VAL A 41 2.82 14.48 0.03
CA VAL A 41 1.42 14.16 0.37
C VAL A 41 0.84 13.18 -0.64
N THR A 42 1.09 13.36 -1.94
CA THR A 42 0.67 12.39 -2.96
C THR A 42 1.23 11.00 -2.68
N SER A 43 2.49 10.90 -2.26
CA SER A 43 3.12 9.63 -1.92
C SER A 43 2.45 8.97 -0.70
N ILE A 44 2.08 9.75 0.31
CA ILE A 44 1.33 9.25 1.48
C ILE A 44 -0.04 8.73 1.07
N VAL A 45 -0.77 9.46 0.22
CA VAL A 45 -2.09 9.05 -0.26
C VAL A 45 -2.01 7.72 -1.01
N GLN A 46 -1.03 7.57 -1.92
CA GLN A 46 -0.83 6.31 -2.64
C GLN A 46 -0.52 5.13 -1.71
N GLN A 47 0.29 5.35 -0.67
CA GLN A 47 0.58 4.33 0.35
C GLN A 47 -0.67 3.97 1.15
N ALA A 48 -1.47 4.97 1.54
CA ALA A 48 -2.71 4.77 2.25
C ALA A 48 -3.73 3.97 1.41
N GLU A 49 -3.89 4.30 0.13
CA GLU A 49 -4.76 3.57 -0.80
C GLU A 49 -4.34 2.09 -0.92
N ALA A 50 -3.04 1.82 -1.12
CA ALA A 50 -2.53 0.45 -1.20
C ALA A 50 -2.73 -0.33 0.10
N SER A 51 -2.57 0.34 1.25
CA SER A 51 -2.83 -0.27 2.56
C SER A 51 -4.33 -0.53 2.78
N GLN A 52 -5.18 0.41 2.41
CA GLN A 52 -6.63 0.30 2.55
C GLN A 52 -7.18 -0.86 1.71
N LYS A 53 -6.63 -1.08 0.51
CA LYS A 53 -7.00 -2.23 -0.32
C LYS A 53 -6.79 -3.56 0.41
N ARG A 54 -5.62 -3.77 1.01
CA ARG A 54 -5.32 -5.00 1.78
C ARG A 54 -6.21 -5.15 3.01
N ILE A 55 -6.51 -4.05 3.70
CA ILE A 55 -7.45 -4.08 4.84
C ILE A 55 -8.83 -4.54 4.37
N ASN A 56 -9.31 -4.01 3.26
CA ASN A 56 -10.62 -4.39 2.71
C ASN A 56 -10.64 -5.86 2.26
N GLU A 57 -9.57 -6.36 1.64
CA GLU A 57 -9.42 -7.77 1.27
C GLU A 57 -9.51 -8.68 2.51
N PHE A 58 -8.80 -8.34 3.58
CA PHE A 58 -8.85 -9.09 4.84
C PHE A 58 -10.23 -9.05 5.50
N LEU A 59 -10.84 -7.87 5.61
CA LEU A 59 -12.17 -7.71 6.23
C LEU A 59 -13.29 -8.37 5.43
N GLY A 60 -13.13 -8.48 4.11
CA GLY A 60 -14.06 -9.17 3.22
C GLY A 60 -13.86 -10.68 3.14
N GLN A 61 -12.86 -11.24 3.83
CA GLN A 61 -12.60 -12.67 3.80
C GLN A 61 -13.68 -13.43 4.59
N GLU A 62 -14.38 -14.33 3.91
CA GLU A 62 -15.32 -15.24 4.57
C GLU A 62 -14.58 -16.47 5.13
N PRO A 63 -15.02 -17.01 6.29
CA PRO A 63 -14.46 -18.25 6.82
C PRO A 63 -14.66 -19.41 5.85
N GLU A 64 -13.57 -20.12 5.54
CA GLU A 64 -13.62 -21.31 4.67
C GLU A 64 -14.43 -22.45 5.28
N ILE A 65 -14.39 -22.57 6.61
CA ILE A 65 -15.13 -23.60 7.35
C ILE A 65 -16.18 -22.92 8.23
N ILE A 66 -17.44 -23.14 7.89
CA ILE A 66 -18.59 -22.67 8.67
C ILE A 66 -19.15 -23.84 9.46
N SER A 67 -19.21 -23.70 10.78
CA SER A 67 -19.84 -24.72 11.63
C SER A 67 -21.33 -24.83 11.32
N PRO A 68 -21.89 -26.05 11.20
CA PRO A 68 -23.32 -26.22 11.00
C PRO A 68 -24.11 -25.67 12.20
N LYS A 69 -25.24 -25.03 11.93
CA LYS A 69 -26.08 -24.37 12.96
C LYS A 69 -26.56 -25.33 14.05
N ASP A 70 -26.76 -26.60 13.70
CA ASP A 70 -27.22 -27.66 14.59
C ASP A 70 -26.07 -28.63 14.93
N GLY A 71 -24.87 -28.10 15.17
CA GLY A 71 -23.72 -28.90 15.57
C GLY A 71 -24.00 -29.71 16.84
N GLN A 72 -23.95 -31.04 16.74
CA GLN A 72 -24.16 -31.92 17.87
C GLN A 72 -22.88 -32.09 18.68
N LYS A 73 -23.02 -32.08 20.01
CA LYS A 73 -21.90 -32.33 20.93
C LYS A 73 -21.60 -33.82 20.96
N LEU A 74 -20.42 -34.22 20.47
CA LEU A 74 -19.99 -35.62 20.48
C LEU A 74 -19.74 -36.09 21.93
N GLN A 75 -20.32 -37.23 22.32
CA GLN A 75 -20.14 -37.83 23.66
C GLN A 75 -19.19 -39.04 23.64
N SER A 76 -19.31 -39.91 22.64
CA SER A 76 -18.46 -41.07 22.40
C SER A 76 -18.27 -41.23 20.89
N TYR A 77 -17.05 -41.53 20.44
CA TYR A 77 -16.70 -41.60 19.03
C TYR A 77 -15.54 -42.58 18.80
N SER A 78 -15.60 -43.26 17.66
CA SER A 78 -14.47 -43.96 17.03
C SER A 78 -14.01 -43.13 15.83
N ILE A 79 -12.72 -43.21 15.51
CA ILE A 79 -12.14 -42.47 14.39
C ILE A 79 -11.82 -43.48 13.29
N ALA A 80 -12.26 -43.19 12.08
CA ALA A 80 -12.04 -43.99 10.91
C ALA A 80 -11.54 -43.12 9.78
N PHE A 81 -10.62 -43.64 8.98
CA PHE A 81 -10.25 -43.10 7.68
C PHE A 81 -10.77 -44.08 6.63
N GLU A 82 -11.48 -43.56 5.63
CA GLU A 82 -12.03 -44.34 4.52
C GLU A 82 -11.59 -43.67 3.22
N ASP A 83 -10.58 -44.26 2.59
CA ASP A 83 -10.00 -43.89 1.30
C ASP A 83 -9.61 -42.40 1.23
N VAL A 84 -9.08 -41.87 2.33
CA VAL A 84 -8.77 -40.45 2.45
C VAL A 84 -7.49 -40.14 1.69
N SER A 85 -7.59 -39.18 0.76
CA SER A 85 -6.45 -38.56 0.08
C SER A 85 -6.46 -37.06 0.35
N PHE A 86 -5.28 -36.48 0.56
CA PHE A 86 -5.15 -35.07 0.92
C PHE A 86 -3.87 -34.49 0.30
N SER A 87 -4.00 -33.29 -0.25
CA SER A 87 -2.89 -32.51 -0.77
C SER A 87 -2.97 -31.09 -0.22
N TYR A 88 -1.81 -30.48 0.01
CA TYR A 88 -1.73 -29.05 0.28
C TYR A 88 -1.86 -28.26 -1.04
N ASP A 89 -2.39 -27.04 -0.94
CA ASP A 89 -2.60 -26.15 -2.09
C ASP A 89 -1.31 -25.59 -2.72
N ASP A 90 -0.16 -25.87 -2.11
CA ASP A 90 1.15 -25.40 -2.57
C ASP A 90 1.76 -26.23 -3.72
N GLY A 91 0.95 -27.13 -4.31
CA GLY A 91 1.33 -27.90 -5.51
C GLY A 91 2.35 -29.00 -5.26
N ARG A 92 2.56 -29.39 -3.99
CA ARG A 92 3.39 -30.55 -3.62
C ARG A 92 2.68 -31.88 -3.92
N GLU A 93 3.45 -32.97 -3.87
CA GLU A 93 2.88 -34.32 -3.95
C GLU A 93 1.87 -34.58 -2.82
N GLU A 94 0.91 -35.48 -3.08
CA GLU A 94 -0.14 -35.84 -2.12
C GLU A 94 0.45 -36.23 -0.76
N ALA A 95 0.00 -35.56 0.30
CA ALA A 95 0.44 -35.82 1.67
C ALA A 95 -0.20 -37.10 2.25
N LEU A 96 -1.44 -37.40 1.83
CA LEU A 96 -2.11 -38.67 2.09
C LEU A 96 -2.63 -39.23 0.77
N LYS A 97 -2.47 -40.54 0.58
CA LYS A 97 -2.94 -41.24 -0.60
C LYS A 97 -3.66 -42.52 -0.19
N GLU A 98 -4.97 -42.54 -0.44
CA GLU A 98 -5.86 -43.69 -0.25
C GLU A 98 -5.68 -44.36 1.13
N VAL A 99 -5.61 -43.56 2.19
CA VAL A 99 -5.37 -44.07 3.55
C VAL A 99 -6.68 -44.53 4.19
N SER A 100 -6.71 -45.78 4.65
CA SER A 100 -7.87 -46.40 5.31
C SER A 100 -7.46 -47.12 6.62
N PHE A 101 -8.08 -46.78 7.74
CA PHE A 101 -7.92 -47.45 9.04
C PHE A 101 -9.10 -47.20 10.01
N HIS A 102 -9.18 -47.99 11.07
CA HIS A 102 -10.23 -47.97 12.10
C HIS A 102 -9.62 -48.01 13.51
#